data_AF-A0A9P7E5H1-F1
#
_entry.id   AF-A0A9P7E5H1-F1
#
_cell.length_a   1.000
_cell.length_b   1.000
_cell.length_c   1.000
_cell.angle_alpha   90.00
_cell.angle_beta   90.00
_cell.angle_gamma   90.00
#
_symmetry.space_group_name_H-M   'P 1'
#
loop_
_entity.id
_entity.type
_entity.pdbx_description
1 polymer ?
#
loop_
_entity_poly.entity_id
_entity_poly.type
_entity_poly.pdbx_seq_one_letter_code
_entity_poly.pdbx_strand_id
1 'polypeptide(L)'
;ISKLKFHFLIHLPAYICQFGPTIIFSTKHYESFNHIFHLTCIYSNCQAPSRDSCRIFAHQDIVKHIATGGFWYDSKTSKWV
;
A
#
# COMPACT_ATOMS: atom_id res chain seq x y z
N ILE A 1 -31.36 -15.64 10.24
CA ILE A 1 -30.14 -14.89 9.84
C ILE A 1 -29.23 -15.86 9.07
N SER A 2 -29.24 -15.82 7.73
CA SER A 2 -28.53 -16.82 6.89
C SER A 2 -27.40 -16.23 6.04
N LYS A 3 -27.10 -14.93 6.17
CA LYS A 3 -26.01 -14.29 5.45
C LYS A 3 -24.97 -13.75 6.43
N LEU A 4 -23.90 -14.53 6.62
CA LEU A 4 -22.81 -14.27 7.56
C LEU A 4 -22.22 -12.85 7.42
N LYS A 5 -22.13 -12.34 6.19
CA LYS A 5 -21.56 -11.02 5.87
C LYS A 5 -22.36 -9.84 6.46
N PHE A 6 -23.68 -9.98 6.64
CA PHE A 6 -24.50 -8.90 7.22
C PHE A 6 -24.48 -8.89 8.75
N HIS A 7 -24.18 -10.04 9.39
CA HIS A 7 -24.06 -10.10 10.84
C HIS A 7 -22.91 -9.21 11.36
N PHE A 8 -21.85 -9.04 10.56
CA PHE A 8 -20.75 -8.12 10.86
C PHE A 8 -21.23 -6.67 11.12
N LEU A 9 -22.28 -6.22 10.42
CA LEU A 9 -22.81 -4.85 10.58
C LEU A 9 -23.39 -4.59 11.97
N ILE A 10 -23.85 -5.64 12.66
CA ILE A 10 -24.39 -5.53 14.03
C ILE A 10 -23.27 -5.17 15.01
N HIS A 11 -22.07 -5.69 14.79
CA HIS A 11 -20.89 -5.44 15.64
C HIS A 11 -20.10 -4.21 15.21
N LEU A 12 -20.46 -3.59 14.08
CA LEU A 12 -19.76 -2.45 13.50
C LEU A 12 -19.58 -1.27 14.47
N PRO A 13 -20.58 -0.87 15.29
CA PRO A 13 -20.39 0.21 16.26
C PRO A 13 -19.32 -0.12 17.31
N ALA A 14 -19.30 -1.35 17.81
CA ALA A 14 -18.29 -1.80 18.77
C ALA A 14 -16.88 -1.77 18.15
N TYR A 15 -16.75 -2.20 16.89
CA TYR A 15 -15.48 -2.14 16.16
C TYR A 15 -15.02 -0.72 15.86
N ILE A 16 -15.94 0.20 15.57
CA ILE A 16 -15.59 1.62 15.37
C ILE A 16 -15.02 2.21 16.67
N CYS A 17 -15.66 1.92 17.81
CA CYS A 17 -15.18 2.40 19.10
C CYS A 17 -13.81 1.84 19.46
N GLN A 18 -13.53 0.59 19.08
CA GLN A 18 -12.28 -0.09 19.46
C GLN A 18 -11.10 0.17 18.51
N PHE A 19 -11.35 0.21 17.19
CA PHE A 19 -10.28 0.27 16.19
C PHE A 19 -10.36 1.50 15.27
N GLY A 20 -11.39 2.33 15.42
CA GLY A 20 -11.55 3.56 14.66
C GLY A 20 -12.39 3.43 13.38
N PRO A 21 -12.32 4.42 12.48
CA PRO A 21 -13.22 4.56 11.34
C PRO A 21 -13.32 3.32 10.45
N THR A 22 -14.53 3.04 9.95
CA THR A 22 -14.80 1.85 9.14
C THR A 22 -14.05 1.75 7.83
N ILE A 23 -13.58 2.89 7.31
CA ILE A 23 -12.77 2.96 6.10
C ILE A 23 -11.45 2.19 6.24
N ILE A 24 -10.94 2.05 7.46
CA ILE A 24 -9.71 1.30 7.77
C ILE A 24 -9.92 -0.21 7.56
N PHE A 25 -11.16 -0.70 7.73
CA PHE A 25 -11.52 -2.10 7.46
C PHE A 25 -11.89 -2.36 6.00
N SER A 26 -11.87 -1.33 5.14
CA SER A 26 -12.24 -1.51 3.74
C SER A 26 -11.16 -2.29 3.00
N THR A 27 -11.44 -3.56 2.67
CA THR A 27 -10.54 -4.37 1.84
C THR A 27 -10.41 -3.80 0.43
N LYS A 28 -11.37 -2.97 -0.02
CA LYS A 28 -11.37 -2.37 -1.37
C LYS A 28 -10.08 -1.63 -1.71
N HIS A 29 -9.50 -0.92 -0.74
CA HIS A 29 -8.24 -0.20 -0.99
C HIS A 29 -7.12 -1.20 -1.30
N TYR A 30 -6.98 -2.24 -0.47
CA TYR A 30 -6.01 -3.31 -0.68
C TYR A 30 -6.27 -4.11 -1.96
N GLU A 31 -7.54 -4.42 -2.26
CA GLU A 31 -7.93 -5.12 -3.48
C GLU A 31 -7.60 -4.30 -4.74
N SER A 32 -7.79 -2.98 -4.69
CA SER A 32 -7.44 -2.09 -5.80
C SER A 32 -5.93 -2.03 -6.05
N PHE A 33 -5.12 -2.17 -4.99
CA PHE A 33 -3.66 -2.21 -5.09
C PHE A 33 -3.16 -3.49 -5.77
N ASN A 34 -3.90 -4.60 -5.69
CA ASN A 34 -3.52 -5.83 -6.40
C ASN A 34 -3.38 -5.60 -7.90
N HIS A 35 -4.15 -4.69 -8.50
CA HIS A 35 -3.99 -4.34 -9.90
C HIS A 35 -2.60 -3.73 -10.19
N ILE A 36 -2.13 -2.81 -9.35
CA ILE A 36 -0.78 -2.22 -9.46
C ILE A 36 0.29 -3.30 -9.36
N PHE A 37 0.15 -4.23 -8.40
CA PHE A 37 1.06 -5.38 -8.26
C PHE A 37 1.05 -6.28 -9.50
N HIS A 38 -0.12 -6.55 -10.09
CA HIS A 38 -0.18 -7.33 -11.33
C HIS A 38 0.56 -6.64 -12.48
N LEU A 39 0.49 -5.31 -12.60
CA LEU A 39 1.23 -4.58 -13.62
C LEU A 39 2.75 -4.75 -13.44
N THR A 40 3.27 -4.77 -12.21
CA THR A 40 4.72 -5.00 -11.98
C THR A 40 5.17 -6.38 -12.43
N CYS A 41 4.28 -7.37 -12.34
CA CYS A 41 4.54 -8.72 -12.85
C CYS A 41 4.46 -8.79 -14.39
N ILE A 42 3.42 -8.20 -15.00
CA ILE A 42 3.18 -8.26 -16.46
C ILE A 42 4.32 -7.59 -17.23
N TYR A 43 4.83 -6.46 -16.74
CA TYR A 43 5.86 -5.68 -17.42
C TYR A 43 7.30 -6.00 -16.95
N SER A 44 7.49 -7.09 -16.19
CA SER A 44 8.82 -7.58 -15.84
C SER A 44 9.35 -8.57 -16.89
N ASN A 45 10.67 -8.79 -16.91
CA ASN A 45 11.31 -9.90 -17.62
C ASN A 45 11.02 -11.28 -16.97
N CYS A 46 10.32 -11.30 -15.84
CA CYS A 46 9.86 -12.47 -15.10
C CYS A 46 10.95 -13.45 -14.64
N GLN A 47 12.22 -13.04 -14.66
CA GLN A 47 13.33 -13.87 -14.18
C GLN A 47 13.35 -13.96 -12.66
N ALA A 48 12.94 -12.89 -11.97
CA ALA A 48 12.80 -12.86 -10.52
C ALA A 48 11.63 -11.94 -10.10
N PRO A 49 10.37 -12.37 -10.27
CA PRO A 49 9.19 -11.51 -10.14
C PRO A 49 9.08 -10.76 -8.80
N SER A 50 9.52 -11.39 -7.70
CA SER A 50 9.56 -10.77 -6.38
C SER A 50 10.58 -9.62 -6.32
N ARG A 51 11.80 -9.87 -6.80
CA ARG A 51 12.87 -8.86 -6.88
C ARG A 51 12.48 -7.70 -7.80
N ASP A 52 11.89 -8.02 -8.94
CA ASP A 52 11.49 -7.03 -9.93
C ASP A 52 10.38 -6.14 -9.39
N SER A 53 9.36 -6.73 -8.76
CA SER A 53 8.27 -5.98 -8.11
C SER A 53 8.79 -5.11 -6.97
N CYS A 54 9.67 -5.64 -6.11
CA CYS A 54 10.32 -4.84 -5.05
C CYS A 54 11.08 -3.65 -5.62
N ARG A 55 11.80 -3.84 -6.75
CA ARG A 55 12.54 -2.76 -7.41
C ARG A 55 11.61 -1.69 -7.98
N ILE A 56 10.49 -2.08 -8.59
CA ILE A 56 9.48 -1.14 -9.09
C ILE A 56 8.88 -0.34 -7.93
N PHE A 57 8.48 -1.00 -6.84
CA PHE A 57 7.94 -0.32 -5.66
C PHE A 57 8.94 0.63 -5.00
N ALA A 58 10.21 0.24 -4.90
CA ALA A 58 11.25 1.13 -4.38
C ALA A 58 11.36 2.41 -5.23
N HIS A 59 11.29 2.31 -6.57
CA HIS A 59 11.28 3.50 -7.42
C HIS A 59 10.02 4.35 -7.25
N GLN A 60 8.84 3.73 -7.12
CA GLN A 60 7.60 4.45 -6.86
C GLN A 60 7.67 5.22 -5.53
N ASP A 61 8.24 4.61 -4.48
CA ASP A 61 8.44 5.26 -3.19
C ASP A 61 9.44 6.40 -3.26
N ILE A 62 10.52 6.27 -4.05
CA ILE A 62 11.46 7.37 -4.31
C ILE A 62 10.75 8.53 -5.00
N VAL A 63 9.93 8.26 -6.03
CA VAL A 63 9.16 9.29 -6.72
C VAL A 63 8.19 9.98 -5.77
N LYS A 64 7.50 9.20 -4.93
CA LYS A 64 6.60 9.74 -3.89
C LYS A 64 7.36 10.62 -2.90
N HIS A 65 8.52 10.17 -2.42
CA HIS A 65 9.38 10.91 -1.50
C HIS A 65 9.79 12.26 -2.10
N ILE A 66 10.26 12.28 -3.35
CA ILE A 66 10.62 13.51 -4.06
C ILE A 66 9.39 14.42 -4.26
N ALA A 67 8.27 13.88 -4.75
CA ALA A 67 7.07 14.65 -5.04
C ALA A 67 6.41 15.26 -3.79
N THR A 68 6.64 14.66 -2.61
CA THR A 68 6.15 15.17 -1.33
C THR A 68 7.13 16.10 -0.61
N GLY A 69 8.26 16.45 -1.24
CA GLY A 69 9.28 17.34 -0.68
C GLY A 69 10.18 16.66 0.36
N GLY A 70 10.38 15.34 0.24
CA GLY A 70 11.26 14.58 1.09
C GLY A 70 12.74 14.91 0.85
N PHE A 71 13.55 14.78 1.90
CA PHE A 71 15.00 15.04 1.90
C PHE A 71 15.78 13.73 2.04
N TRP A 72 17.03 13.72 1.61
CA TRP A 72 17.97 12.63 1.84
C TRP A 72 19.35 13.16 2.19
N TYR A 73 20.12 12.34 2.91
CA TYR A 73 21.47 12.71 3.30
C TYR A 73 22.43 12.51 2.13
N ASP A 74 23.08 13.59 1.70
CA ASP A 74 24.20 13.51 0.76
C ASP A 74 25.50 13.36 1.54
N SER A 75 26.09 12.16 1.44
CA SER A 75 27.36 11.83 2.09
C SER A 75 28.55 12.62 1.54
N LYS A 76 28.47 13.14 0.30
CA LYS A 76 29.56 13.92 -0.31
C LYS A 76 29.62 15.33 0.24
N THR A 77 28.46 15.97 0.42
CA THR A 77 28.37 17.33 0.95
C THR A 77 28.13 17.37 2.47
N SER A 78 27.90 16.21 3.09
CA SER A 78 27.53 16.04 4.51
C SER A 78 26.32 16.89 4.91
N LYS A 79 25.33 16.97 4.03
CA LYS A 79 24.13 17.79 4.19
C LYS A 79 22.87 17.00 3.82
N TRP A 80 21.75 17.39 4.43
CA TRP A 80 20.44 16.95 3.99
C TRP A 80 19.99 17.82 2.81
N VAL A 81 19.69 17.18 1.70
CA VAL A 81 19.28 17.80 0.43
C VAL A 81 17.90 17.29 0.03
#